data_AF-A0AAQ3RQU2-F1
#
_entry.id   AF-A0AAQ3RQU2-F1
#
_cell.length_a   1.000
_cell.length_b   1.000
_cell.length_c   1.000
_cell.angle_alpha   90.00
_cell.angle_beta   90.00
_cell.angle_gamma   90.00
#
_symmetry.space_group_name_H-M   'P 1'
#
loop_
_entity.id
_entity.type
_entity.pdbx_description
1 polymer ?
#
loop_
_entity_poly.entity_id
_entity_poly.type
_entity_poly.pdbx_seq_one_letter_code
_entity_poly.pdbx_strand_id
1 'polypeptide(L)'
;MMDIVRHCTYVGMADDVFALLQHNTCLYLANVVNLSKELMYQQVLSRFGHFNAIQLNDPVPLKELIILALKEEDLDSDCNDDDTLKEKIAEMNTELLKQKAEMLEEYFGIHIDEHGNVSRLPVILDQYTPDMDRVPEFALCLGNDVDWEDENSCIQTISAALGNFYAMHPLMLPNPSGEGFLFYKKRKMMDDYVEENTHDNIGSDVIDNKVEHELLSEAETAWAQREWSIQHVLFPSMRLFFKPPVSMATDGTFVQYIKTRVSQLLIESLLYLSLPLSGYRGRHKKR
;
A
#
# COMPACT_ATOMS: atom_id res chain seq x y z
N MET A 1 19.42 11.50 12.10
CA MET A 1 18.16 10.88 11.61
C MET A 1 17.37 10.23 12.73
N MET A 2 17.97 9.32 13.51
CA MET A 2 17.32 8.69 14.68
C MET A 2 16.54 9.65 15.59
N ASP A 3 17.19 10.75 16.01
CA ASP A 3 16.56 11.77 16.85
C ASP A 3 15.34 12.43 16.20
N ILE A 4 15.42 12.69 14.89
CA ILE A 4 14.34 13.27 14.10
C ILE A 4 13.14 12.33 14.08
N VAL A 5 13.34 11.04 13.79
CA VAL A 5 12.25 10.05 13.73
C VAL A 5 11.56 9.91 15.09
N ARG A 6 12.32 9.93 16.19
CA ARG A 6 11.78 9.76 17.54
C ARG A 6 10.94 10.94 18.02
N HIS A 7 11.31 12.15 17.60
CA HIS A 7 10.71 13.38 18.13
C HIS A 7 9.98 14.22 17.08
N CYS A 8 9.81 13.71 15.85
CA CYS A 8 9.05 14.41 14.83
C CYS A 8 7.55 14.46 15.17
N THR A 9 6.93 15.56 14.79
CA THR A 9 5.48 15.72 14.72
C THR A 9 5.04 15.37 13.30
N TYR A 10 4.10 14.43 13.18
CA TYR A 10 3.43 14.18 11.91
C TYR A 10 2.52 15.37 11.58
N VAL A 11 2.68 15.92 10.38
CA VAL A 11 1.91 17.08 9.92
C VAL A 11 0.73 16.65 9.06
N GLY A 12 0.96 15.72 8.12
CA GLY A 12 -0.02 15.24 7.15
C GLY A 12 0.66 14.65 5.91
N MET A 13 -0.12 14.00 5.04
CA MET A 13 0.37 13.59 3.73
C MET A 13 0.59 14.81 2.81
N ALA A 14 1.70 14.80 2.07
CA ALA A 14 2.00 15.81 1.05
C ALA A 14 1.44 15.39 -0.32
N ASP A 15 1.55 14.10 -0.62
CA ASP A 15 0.99 13.40 -1.77
C ASP A 15 0.72 11.93 -1.37
N ASP A 16 0.52 11.07 -2.35
CA ASP A 16 0.20 9.66 -2.15
C ASP A 16 1.35 8.86 -1.48
N VAL A 17 2.59 9.31 -1.64
CA VAL A 17 3.82 8.60 -1.23
C VAL A 17 4.54 9.28 -0.06
N PHE A 18 4.54 10.61 -0.02
CA PHE A 18 5.32 11.40 0.90
C PHE A 18 4.49 12.05 2.00
N ALA A 19 5.00 11.99 3.23
CA ALA A 19 4.46 12.69 4.38
C ALA A 19 5.32 13.92 4.73
N LEU A 20 4.67 14.95 5.28
CA LEU A 20 5.33 16.07 5.93
C LEU A 20 5.56 15.78 7.42
N LEU A 21 6.78 15.99 7.86
CA LEU A 21 7.19 15.86 9.25
C LEU A 21 7.84 17.14 9.73
N GLN A 22 7.48 17.57 10.93
CA GLN A 22 8.11 18.70 11.60
C GLN A 22 8.99 18.20 12.72
N HIS A 23 10.24 18.66 12.76
CA HIS A 23 11.11 18.45 13.92
C HIS A 23 11.88 19.73 14.19
N ASN A 24 11.77 20.24 15.41
CA ASN A 24 12.24 21.58 15.79
C ASN A 24 11.70 22.65 14.83
N THR A 25 12.58 23.37 14.13
CA THR A 25 12.20 24.41 13.15
C THR A 25 12.38 23.96 11.70
N CYS A 26 12.46 22.65 11.47
CA CYS A 26 12.67 22.06 10.16
C CYS A 26 11.45 21.25 9.73
N LEU A 27 11.08 21.41 8.47
CA LEU A 27 10.12 20.53 7.79
C LEU A 27 10.88 19.55 6.91
N TYR A 28 10.44 18.30 6.96
CA TYR A 28 10.99 17.17 6.25
C TYR A 28 9.92 16.53 5.39
N LEU A 29 10.30 16.11 4.19
CA LEU A 29 9.53 15.24 3.34
C LEU A 29 10.04 13.81 3.57
N ALA A 30 9.11 12.89 3.81
CA ALA A 30 9.41 11.52 4.22
C ALA A 30 8.66 10.54 3.34
N ASN A 31 9.38 9.68 2.60
CA ASN A 31 8.78 8.65 1.78
C ASN A 31 8.19 7.56 2.70
N VAL A 32 6.86 7.51 2.78
CA VAL A 32 6.15 6.61 3.70
C VAL A 32 6.34 5.16 3.29
N VAL A 33 6.37 4.88 1.99
CA VAL A 33 6.55 3.52 1.47
C VAL A 33 7.90 2.96 1.90
N ASN A 34 8.98 3.71 1.69
CA ASN A 34 10.33 3.26 2.07
C ASN A 34 10.50 3.15 3.60
N LEU A 35 9.94 4.10 4.36
CA LEU A 35 10.03 4.07 5.83
C LEU A 35 9.25 2.90 6.42
N SER A 36 8.04 2.65 5.94
CA SER A 36 7.23 1.51 6.38
C SER A 36 7.88 0.20 5.96
N LYS A 37 8.35 0.07 4.71
CA LYS A 37 9.08 -1.11 4.23
C LYS A 37 10.25 -1.49 5.13
N GLU A 38 11.12 -0.53 5.44
CA GLU A 38 12.27 -0.76 6.30
C GLU A 38 11.87 -1.08 7.75
N LEU A 39 10.83 -0.41 8.28
CA LEU A 39 10.33 -0.73 9.62
C LEU A 39 9.83 -2.18 9.67
N MET A 40 9.02 -2.59 8.69
CA MET A 40 8.48 -3.95 8.60
C MET A 40 9.61 -4.97 8.48
N TYR A 41 10.60 -4.73 7.62
CA TYR A 41 11.81 -5.56 7.50
C TYR A 41 12.51 -5.76 8.86
N GLN A 42 12.76 -4.66 9.58
CA GLN A 42 13.40 -4.71 10.91
C GLN A 42 12.54 -5.45 11.94
N GLN A 43 11.21 -5.30 11.87
CA GLN A 43 10.30 -6.03 12.74
C GLN A 43 10.28 -7.52 12.44
N VAL A 44 10.31 -7.93 11.18
CA VAL A 44 10.38 -9.35 10.80
C VAL A 44 11.63 -9.98 11.38
N LEU A 45 12.79 -9.36 11.18
CA LEU A 45 14.04 -9.86 11.75
C LEU A 45 14.04 -9.88 13.28
N SER A 46 13.46 -8.85 13.92
CA SER A 46 13.40 -8.78 15.38
C SER A 46 12.44 -9.80 16.00
N ARG A 47 11.47 -10.30 15.24
CA ARG A 47 10.42 -11.23 15.69
C ARG A 47 10.58 -12.63 15.08
N PHE A 48 11.70 -12.91 14.42
CA PHE A 48 11.98 -14.19 13.80
C PHE A 48 11.63 -15.37 14.73
N GLY A 49 10.82 -16.31 14.22
CA GLY A 49 10.31 -17.46 14.98
C GLY A 49 9.18 -17.17 15.98
N HIS A 50 8.72 -15.93 16.12
CA HIS A 50 7.76 -15.50 17.14
C HIS A 50 6.70 -14.55 16.57
N PHE A 51 5.92 -15.03 15.60
CA PHE A 51 4.82 -14.29 14.99
C PHE A 51 3.46 -14.73 15.52
N ASN A 52 2.59 -13.76 15.78
CA ASN A 52 1.16 -14.00 15.68
C ASN A 52 0.77 -14.01 14.20
N ALA A 53 -0.28 -14.72 13.81
CA ALA A 53 -0.72 -14.77 12.43
C ALA A 53 -2.19 -14.41 12.29
N ILE A 54 -2.52 -13.67 11.22
CA ILE A 54 -3.88 -13.41 10.77
C ILE A 54 -4.34 -14.64 10.00
N GLN A 55 -5.53 -15.14 10.34
CA GLN A 55 -6.19 -16.21 9.60
C GLN A 55 -7.06 -15.60 8.50
N LEU A 56 -6.87 -16.06 7.27
CA LEU A 56 -7.75 -15.73 6.15
C LEU A 56 -9.07 -16.50 6.32
N ASN A 57 -10.18 -15.83 6.03
CA ASN A 57 -11.51 -16.45 6.12
C ASN A 57 -11.64 -17.62 5.14
N ASP A 58 -11.18 -17.39 3.90
CA ASP A 58 -11.14 -18.39 2.85
C ASP A 58 -9.67 -18.64 2.46
N PRO A 59 -9.15 -19.88 2.57
CA PRO A 59 -7.83 -20.22 2.06
C PRO A 59 -7.73 -19.94 0.56
N VAL A 60 -6.61 -19.36 0.13
CA VAL A 60 -6.43 -18.90 -1.25
C VAL A 60 -5.38 -19.76 -1.97
N PRO A 61 -5.70 -20.39 -3.12
CA PRO A 61 -4.75 -21.22 -3.85
C PRO A 61 -3.53 -20.44 -4.34
N LEU A 62 -2.31 -20.89 -4.00
CA LEU A 62 -1.06 -20.24 -4.41
C LEU A 62 -0.94 -20.12 -5.93
N LYS A 63 -1.34 -21.17 -6.65
CA LYS A 63 -1.27 -21.18 -8.11
C LYS A 63 -2.09 -20.05 -8.72
N GLU A 64 -3.30 -19.80 -8.21
CA GLU A 64 -4.17 -18.74 -8.72
C GLU A 64 -3.60 -17.35 -8.40
N LEU A 65 -3.06 -17.18 -7.18
CA LEU A 65 -2.37 -15.94 -6.79
C LEU A 65 -1.18 -15.64 -7.71
N ILE A 66 -0.34 -16.64 -7.99
CA ILE A 66 0.85 -16.45 -8.84
C ILE A 66 0.45 -16.16 -10.28
N ILE A 67 -0.57 -16.85 -10.82
CA ILE A 67 -1.10 -16.55 -12.16
C ILE A 67 -1.67 -15.12 -12.22
N LEU A 68 -2.34 -14.67 -11.17
CA LEU A 68 -2.90 -13.31 -11.12
C LEU A 68 -1.78 -12.25 -11.17
N ALA A 69 -0.69 -12.44 -10.41
CA ALA A 69 0.47 -11.56 -10.45
C ALA A 69 1.14 -11.51 -11.83
N LEU A 70 1.35 -12.67 -12.45
CA LEU A 70 1.95 -12.77 -13.80
C LEU A 70 1.06 -12.17 -14.91
N LYS A 71 -0.25 -12.00 -14.67
CA LYS A 71 -1.15 -11.35 -15.63
C LYS A 71 -1.10 -9.83 -15.52
N GLU A 72 -0.82 -9.29 -14.34
CA GLU A 72 -0.71 -7.85 -14.11
C GLU A 72 0.54 -7.25 -14.75
N GLU A 73 1.65 -8.00 -14.83
CA GLU A 73 2.87 -7.58 -15.51
C GLU A 73 2.72 -7.50 -17.05
N ASP A 74 1.74 -8.18 -17.64
CA ASP A 74 1.57 -8.37 -19.08
C ASP A 74 0.43 -7.57 -19.72
N LEU A 75 -0.03 -6.49 -19.10
CA LEU A 75 -1.07 -5.61 -19.68
C LEU A 75 -0.72 -5.05 -21.07
N ASP A 76 0.51 -5.23 -21.56
CA ASP A 76 1.01 -4.81 -22.88
C ASP A 76 1.19 -5.96 -23.92
N SER A 77 0.94 -7.24 -23.61
CA SER A 77 1.22 -8.36 -24.53
C SER A 77 -0.03 -9.21 -24.89
N ASP A 78 -0.54 -9.05 -26.11
CA ASP A 78 -1.68 -9.81 -26.71
C ASP A 78 -1.30 -11.26 -27.11
N CYS A 79 -0.50 -11.97 -26.31
CA CYS A 79 0.14 -13.23 -26.70
C CYS A 79 -0.43 -14.45 -25.96
N ASN A 80 -1.40 -15.16 -26.56
CA ASN A 80 -1.93 -16.44 -26.02
C ASN A 80 -0.88 -17.54 -25.80
N ASP A 81 0.32 -17.46 -26.40
CA ASP A 81 1.39 -18.46 -26.21
C ASP A 81 2.06 -18.38 -24.82
N ASP A 82 1.90 -17.26 -24.10
CA ASP A 82 2.54 -17.00 -22.81
C ASP A 82 1.78 -17.65 -21.63
N ASP A 83 0.48 -17.87 -21.75
CA ASP A 83 -0.35 -18.46 -20.68
C ASP A 83 0.17 -19.85 -20.25
N THR A 84 0.65 -20.66 -21.20
CA THR A 84 1.27 -21.96 -20.90
C THR A 84 2.57 -21.86 -20.10
N LEU A 85 3.34 -20.77 -20.26
CA LEU A 85 4.55 -20.52 -19.48
C LEU A 85 4.17 -20.04 -18.08
N LYS A 86 3.21 -19.13 -17.96
CA LYS A 86 2.68 -18.65 -16.67
C LYS A 86 2.14 -19.78 -15.82
N GLU A 87 1.36 -20.69 -16.42
CA GLU A 87 0.87 -21.87 -15.73
C GLU A 87 1.99 -22.75 -15.18
N LYS A 88 3.07 -22.94 -15.96
CA LYS A 88 4.24 -23.72 -15.52
C LYS A 88 5.01 -23.02 -14.39
N ILE A 89 5.22 -21.71 -14.49
CA ILE A 89 5.87 -20.91 -13.44
C ILE A 89 5.06 -21.01 -12.15
N ALA A 90 3.74 -20.82 -12.24
CA ALA A 90 2.85 -20.91 -11.09
C ALA A 90 2.84 -22.30 -10.46
N GLU A 91 2.82 -23.37 -11.26
CA GLU A 91 2.91 -24.75 -10.76
C GLU A 91 4.25 -25.01 -10.05
N MET A 92 5.37 -24.63 -10.69
CA MET A 92 6.72 -24.82 -10.12
C MET A 92 6.88 -24.07 -8.79
N ASN A 93 6.46 -22.80 -8.74
CA ASN A 93 6.53 -21.98 -7.55
C ASN A 93 5.59 -22.49 -6.44
N THR A 94 4.40 -22.98 -6.80
CA THR A 94 3.47 -23.58 -5.83
C THR A 94 4.08 -24.81 -5.17
N GLU A 95 4.67 -25.71 -5.96
CA GLU A 95 5.30 -26.92 -5.42
C GLU A 95 6.55 -26.61 -4.58
N LEU A 96 7.34 -25.60 -4.97
CA LEU A 96 8.45 -25.11 -4.17
C LEU A 96 7.98 -24.58 -2.80
N LEU A 97 6.97 -23.70 -2.79
CA LEU A 97 6.46 -23.10 -1.56
C LEU A 97 5.82 -24.15 -0.62
N LYS A 98 5.15 -25.16 -1.18
CA LYS A 98 4.65 -26.31 -0.39
C LYS A 98 5.79 -27.09 0.27
N GLN A 99 6.91 -27.31 -0.42
CA GLN A 99 8.09 -27.97 0.17
C GLN A 99 8.73 -27.14 1.29
N LYS A 100 8.56 -25.81 1.27
CA LYS A 100 9.10 -24.89 2.28
C LYS A 100 8.07 -24.48 3.34
N ALA A 101 6.84 -25.02 3.30
CA ALA A 101 5.72 -24.60 4.12
C ALA A 101 5.99 -24.70 5.63
N GLU A 102 6.60 -25.80 6.09
CA GLU A 102 6.94 -26.00 7.51
C GLU A 102 7.88 -24.89 8.02
N MET A 103 8.91 -24.57 7.25
CA MET A 103 9.87 -23.51 7.60
C MET A 103 9.23 -22.12 7.57
N LEU A 104 8.39 -21.85 6.57
CA LEU A 104 7.66 -20.60 6.44
C LEU A 104 6.69 -20.39 7.61
N GLU A 105 6.06 -21.44 8.10
CA GLU A 105 5.20 -21.38 9.27
C GLU A 105 6.00 -21.15 10.54
N GLU A 106 7.05 -21.95 10.79
CA GLU A 106 7.85 -21.89 12.01
C GLU A 106 8.55 -20.55 12.18
N TYR A 107 9.19 -20.05 11.12
CA TYR A 107 10.05 -18.87 11.21
C TYR A 107 9.34 -17.57 10.89
N PHE A 108 8.34 -17.59 10.01
CA PHE A 108 7.72 -16.37 9.49
C PHE A 108 6.20 -16.32 9.70
N GLY A 109 5.57 -17.34 10.30
CA GLY A 109 4.13 -17.33 10.53
C GLY A 109 3.27 -17.33 9.25
N ILE A 110 3.84 -17.79 8.13
CA ILE A 110 3.13 -17.96 6.85
C ILE A 110 2.70 -19.41 6.75
N HIS A 111 1.39 -19.67 6.71
CA HIS A 111 0.87 -21.04 6.62
C HIS A 111 0.31 -21.34 5.23
N ILE A 112 0.85 -22.42 4.64
CA ILE A 112 0.41 -23.02 3.39
C ILE A 112 -0.06 -24.43 3.72
N ASP A 113 -1.31 -24.77 3.38
CA ASP A 113 -1.86 -26.09 3.65
C ASP A 113 -1.34 -27.17 2.66
N GLU A 114 -1.69 -28.44 2.92
CA GLU A 114 -1.30 -29.58 2.08
C GLU A 114 -1.80 -29.47 0.62
N HIS A 115 -2.87 -28.70 0.40
CA HIS A 115 -3.46 -28.44 -0.91
C HIS A 115 -2.79 -27.28 -1.64
N GLY A 116 -1.86 -26.56 -1.01
CA GLY A 116 -1.18 -25.39 -1.58
C GLY A 116 -1.98 -24.09 -1.43
N ASN A 117 -2.87 -23.99 -0.46
CA ASN A 117 -3.59 -22.76 -0.16
C ASN A 117 -2.90 -21.98 0.96
N VAL A 118 -2.74 -20.67 0.75
CA VAL A 118 -2.35 -19.75 1.82
C VAL A 118 -3.55 -19.54 2.73
N SER A 119 -3.37 -19.74 4.03
CA SER A 119 -4.45 -19.51 5.00
C SER A 119 -4.05 -18.67 6.20
N ARG A 120 -2.75 -18.48 6.47
CA ARG A 120 -2.29 -17.50 7.46
C ARG A 120 -1.11 -16.66 6.99
N LEU A 121 -1.08 -15.42 7.45
CA LEU A 121 -0.01 -14.45 7.22
C LEU A 121 0.42 -13.78 8.55
N PRO A 122 1.70 -13.40 8.72
CA PRO A 122 2.21 -12.88 10.00
C PRO A 122 1.74 -11.48 10.34
N VAL A 123 1.36 -11.25 11.59
CA VAL A 123 1.20 -9.89 12.15
C VAL A 123 2.58 -9.30 12.43
N ILE A 124 3.02 -8.37 11.59
CA ILE A 124 4.31 -7.67 11.77
C ILE A 124 4.16 -6.50 12.74
N LEU A 125 3.09 -5.71 12.61
CA LEU A 125 2.73 -4.63 13.52
C LEU A 125 1.32 -4.82 14.05
N ASP A 126 1.14 -4.56 15.35
CA ASP A 126 -0.17 -4.66 15.98
C ASP A 126 -1.14 -3.64 15.37
N GLN A 127 -2.40 -4.05 15.16
CA GLN A 127 -3.47 -3.22 14.58
C GLN A 127 -3.23 -2.77 13.14
N TYR A 128 -2.32 -3.43 12.41
CA TYR A 128 -2.12 -3.19 10.99
C TYR A 128 -2.29 -4.48 10.19
N THR A 129 -3.11 -4.38 9.16
CA THR A 129 -3.27 -5.41 8.12
C THR A 129 -2.77 -4.79 6.81
N PRO A 130 -1.93 -5.50 6.04
CA PRO A 130 -1.43 -4.99 4.78
C PRO A 130 -2.56 -4.93 3.74
N ASP A 131 -2.25 -4.31 2.60
CA ASP A 131 -3.14 -4.33 1.45
C ASP A 131 -3.24 -5.75 0.89
N MET A 132 -4.39 -6.40 1.06
CA MET A 132 -4.60 -7.79 0.69
C MET A 132 -4.68 -7.99 -0.83
N ASP A 133 -4.89 -6.92 -1.60
CA ASP A 133 -4.86 -6.97 -3.07
C ASP A 133 -3.44 -7.26 -3.60
N ARG A 134 -2.41 -7.12 -2.75
CA ARG A 134 -0.99 -7.37 -3.08
C ARG A 134 -0.49 -8.77 -2.71
N VAL A 135 -1.36 -9.62 -2.17
CA VAL A 135 -1.02 -11.03 -1.89
C VAL A 135 -0.54 -11.79 -3.14
N PRO A 136 -1.10 -11.58 -4.35
CA PRO A 136 -0.58 -12.15 -5.59
C PRO A 136 0.91 -11.84 -5.83
N GLU A 137 1.27 -10.56 -5.82
CA GLU A 137 2.65 -10.08 -6.01
C GLU A 137 3.59 -10.67 -4.95
N PHE A 138 3.15 -10.71 -3.69
CA PHE A 138 3.90 -11.32 -2.60
C PHE A 138 4.14 -12.83 -2.81
N ALA A 139 3.12 -13.57 -3.24
CA ALA A 139 3.23 -15.01 -3.50
C ALA A 139 4.22 -15.30 -4.65
N LEU A 140 4.18 -14.50 -5.72
CA LEU A 140 5.15 -14.59 -6.82
C LEU A 140 6.57 -14.28 -6.34
N CYS A 141 6.75 -13.19 -5.56
CA CYS A 141 8.03 -12.80 -5.01
C CYS A 141 8.64 -13.90 -4.12
N LEU A 142 7.84 -14.54 -3.26
CA LEU A 142 8.30 -15.68 -2.47
C LEU A 142 8.79 -16.84 -3.34
N GLY A 143 8.07 -17.17 -4.42
CA GLY A 143 8.44 -18.27 -5.30
C GLY A 143 9.68 -17.98 -6.16
N ASN A 144 9.83 -16.74 -6.63
CA ASN A 144 10.78 -16.37 -7.66
C ASN A 144 12.04 -15.67 -7.16
N ASP A 145 11.92 -14.81 -6.14
CA ASP A 145 13.00 -13.90 -5.75
C ASP A 145 13.77 -14.35 -4.50
N VAL A 146 13.21 -15.31 -3.76
CA VAL A 146 13.85 -15.84 -2.55
C VAL A 146 14.96 -16.82 -2.93
N ASP A 147 16.14 -16.56 -2.39
CA ASP A 147 17.29 -17.47 -2.48
C ASP A 147 17.16 -18.54 -1.39
N TRP A 148 16.74 -19.75 -1.79
CA TRP A 148 16.50 -20.87 -0.87
C TRP A 148 17.76 -21.70 -0.55
N GLU A 149 18.91 -21.38 -1.15
CA GLU A 149 20.14 -22.17 -1.04
C GLU A 149 21.03 -21.72 0.14
N ASP A 150 21.14 -20.41 0.37
CA ASP A 150 21.90 -19.84 1.50
C ASP A 150 20.95 -19.38 2.62
N GLU A 151 21.19 -19.84 3.86
CA GLU A 151 20.34 -19.56 5.01
C GLU A 151 20.19 -18.06 5.30
N ASN A 152 21.29 -17.30 5.25
CA ASN A 152 21.25 -15.86 5.54
C ASN A 152 20.54 -15.09 4.42
N SER A 153 20.84 -15.44 3.17
CA SER A 153 20.20 -14.89 1.97
C SER A 153 18.69 -15.17 1.98
N CYS A 154 18.29 -16.40 2.32
CA CYS A 154 16.91 -16.82 2.46
C CYS A 154 16.17 -15.98 3.50
N ILE A 155 16.71 -15.86 4.72
CA ILE A 155 16.08 -15.08 5.78
C ILE A 155 15.97 -13.61 5.39
N GLN A 156 17.01 -13.04 4.78
CA GLN A 156 17.02 -11.65 4.35
C GLN A 156 16.01 -11.38 3.22
N THR A 157 15.93 -12.25 2.23
CA THR A 157 15.04 -12.10 1.07
C THR A 157 13.57 -12.28 1.46
N ILE A 158 13.24 -13.28 2.30
CA ILE A 158 11.87 -13.43 2.84
C ILE A 158 11.49 -12.23 3.70
N SER A 159 12.40 -11.77 4.57
CA SER A 159 12.14 -10.59 5.40
C SER A 159 11.94 -9.34 4.56
N ALA A 160 12.67 -9.19 3.46
CA ALA A 160 12.52 -8.08 2.53
C ALA A 160 11.20 -8.17 1.74
N ALA A 161 10.79 -9.37 1.34
CA ALA A 161 9.49 -9.62 0.68
C ALA A 161 8.33 -9.27 1.62
N LEU A 162 8.36 -9.73 2.88
CA LEU A 162 7.40 -9.34 3.91
C LEU A 162 7.44 -7.83 4.18
N GLY A 163 8.63 -7.23 4.25
CA GLY A 163 8.79 -5.80 4.39
C GLY A 163 8.12 -5.02 3.25
N ASN A 164 8.25 -5.49 2.01
CA ASN A 164 7.63 -4.88 0.84
C ASN A 164 6.11 -5.05 0.83
N PHE A 165 5.62 -6.25 1.13
CA PHE A 165 4.19 -6.57 1.17
C PHE A 165 3.45 -5.78 2.25
N TYR A 166 4.05 -5.61 3.44
CA TYR A 166 3.49 -4.82 4.53
C TYR A 166 3.83 -3.33 4.46
N ALA A 167 4.52 -2.87 3.41
CA ALA A 167 4.74 -1.45 3.24
C ALA A 167 3.41 -0.73 2.95
N MET A 168 3.26 0.48 3.46
CA MET A 168 2.06 1.29 3.28
C MET A 168 2.08 1.96 1.90
N HIS A 169 1.93 1.17 0.84
CA HIS A 169 1.83 1.62 -0.55
C HIS A 169 0.59 2.49 -0.78
N PRO A 170 0.60 3.38 -1.79
CA PRO A 170 -0.62 3.94 -2.34
C PRO A 170 -1.62 2.84 -2.74
N LEU A 171 -2.90 3.14 -2.62
CA LEU A 171 -3.97 2.23 -2.98
C LEU A 171 -4.09 2.12 -4.51
N MET A 172 -4.62 1.00 -5.00
CA MET A 172 -4.88 0.80 -6.43
C MET A 172 -5.92 1.80 -6.96
N LEU A 173 -6.89 2.19 -6.13
CA LEU A 173 -7.86 3.23 -6.45
C LEU A 173 -7.20 4.62 -6.36
N PRO A 174 -7.27 5.46 -7.42
CA PRO A 174 -6.67 6.79 -7.42
C PRO A 174 -7.18 7.66 -6.27
N ASN A 175 -6.30 8.48 -5.70
CA ASN A 175 -6.69 9.40 -4.63
C ASN A 175 -7.82 10.33 -5.13
N PRO A 176 -9.00 10.33 -4.47
CA PRO A 176 -10.11 11.19 -4.89
C PRO A 176 -9.82 12.68 -4.66
N SER A 177 -8.77 13.01 -3.92
CA SER A 177 -8.26 14.38 -3.79
C SER A 177 -7.50 14.80 -5.04
N GLY A 178 -7.79 15.99 -5.58
CA GLY A 178 -7.06 16.54 -6.73
C GLY A 178 -7.48 15.91 -8.07
N GLU A 179 -6.51 15.53 -8.89
CA GLU A 179 -6.75 15.06 -10.27
C GLU A 179 -7.38 13.66 -10.34
N GLY A 180 -7.16 12.81 -9.33
CA GLY A 180 -7.73 11.46 -9.28
C GLY A 180 -9.25 11.43 -9.16
N PHE A 181 -9.89 12.54 -8.76
CA PHE A 181 -11.34 12.71 -8.81
C PHE A 181 -11.92 12.46 -10.21
N LEU A 182 -11.16 12.78 -11.28
CA LEU A 182 -11.62 12.60 -12.66
C LEU A 182 -11.86 11.13 -13.02
N PHE A 183 -11.17 10.20 -12.36
CA PHE A 183 -11.36 8.76 -12.57
C PHE A 183 -12.79 8.31 -12.26
N TYR A 184 -13.32 8.77 -11.11
CA TYR A 184 -14.68 8.47 -10.64
C TYR A 184 -15.78 9.18 -11.44
N LYS A 185 -15.38 10.12 -12.30
CA LYS A 185 -16.26 10.79 -13.27
C LYS A 185 -16.21 10.14 -14.65
N LYS A 186 -15.08 9.53 -15.03
CA LYS A 186 -14.77 9.11 -16.41
C LYS A 186 -15.17 7.66 -16.73
N ARG A 187 -15.21 6.76 -15.73
CA ARG A 187 -15.42 5.31 -15.96
C ARG A 187 -16.70 5.00 -16.75
N LYS A 188 -17.79 5.76 -16.55
CA LYS A 188 -19.04 5.57 -17.31
C LYS A 188 -19.00 6.02 -18.78
N MET A 189 -18.02 6.84 -19.20
CA MET A 189 -17.89 7.19 -20.62
C MET A 189 -17.50 5.98 -21.48
N MET A 190 -16.86 4.95 -20.93
CA MET A 190 -16.47 3.74 -21.69
C MET A 190 -17.58 2.68 -21.75
N ASP A 191 -18.43 2.57 -20.73
CA ASP A 191 -19.55 1.61 -20.74
C ASP A 191 -20.67 2.03 -21.70
N ASP A 192 -20.96 3.33 -21.84
CA ASP A 192 -22.00 3.82 -22.75
C ASP A 192 -21.62 3.66 -24.25
N TYR A 193 -20.33 3.51 -24.62
CA TYR A 193 -19.93 3.26 -26.02
C TYR A 193 -20.15 1.80 -26.48
N VAL A 194 -20.42 0.87 -25.57
CA VAL A 194 -20.66 -0.54 -25.91
C VAL A 194 -22.14 -0.81 -26.20
N GLU A 195 -23.06 0.05 -25.74
CA GLU A 195 -24.51 -0.09 -25.97
C GLU A 195 -25.11 1.08 -26.77
N GLU A 196 -24.60 1.41 -27.96
CA GLU A 196 -25.41 2.25 -28.88
C GLU A 196 -25.14 1.95 -30.35
N ASN A 197 -25.96 1.05 -30.89
CA ASN A 197 -26.17 0.89 -32.32
C ASN A 197 -27.68 0.82 -32.60
N THR A 198 -28.43 1.89 -32.29
CA THR A 198 -29.75 2.17 -32.92
C THR A 198 -30.26 3.61 -32.69
N HIS A 199 -30.13 4.43 -33.72
CA HIS A 199 -30.91 5.61 -34.19
C HIS A 199 -31.73 6.55 -33.25
N ASP A 200 -31.45 7.84 -33.47
CA ASP A 200 -32.29 9.07 -33.53
C ASP A 200 -32.97 9.61 -32.25
N ASN A 201 -32.57 10.80 -31.75
CA ASN A 201 -33.04 12.14 -32.19
C ASN A 201 -32.71 13.26 -31.16
N ILE A 202 -32.71 14.51 -31.65
CA ILE A 202 -32.23 15.78 -31.06
C ILE A 202 -32.86 16.17 -29.70
N GLY A 203 -32.03 16.56 -28.72
CA GLY A 203 -32.49 17.29 -27.53
C GLY A 203 -31.42 17.64 -26.48
N SER A 204 -30.75 18.80 -26.62
CA SER A 204 -30.04 19.55 -25.56
C SER A 204 -29.27 18.74 -24.51
N ASP A 205 -28.03 18.35 -24.83
CA ASP A 205 -27.12 17.61 -23.95
C ASP A 205 -26.79 18.38 -22.66
N VAL A 206 -27.62 18.19 -21.64
CA VAL A 206 -27.18 18.31 -20.26
C VAL A 206 -26.24 17.14 -20.05
N ILE A 207 -24.92 17.39 -20.08
CA ILE A 207 -23.91 16.40 -19.69
C ILE A 207 -24.26 15.98 -18.25
N ASP A 208 -24.95 14.85 -18.13
CA ASP A 208 -25.36 14.26 -16.87
C ASP A 208 -24.09 13.70 -16.22
N ASN A 209 -23.39 14.58 -15.51
CA ASN A 209 -22.18 14.29 -14.74
C ASN A 209 -22.52 13.40 -13.53
N LYS A 210 -22.99 12.17 -13.78
CA LYS A 210 -23.29 11.21 -12.72
C LYS A 210 -21.98 10.55 -12.26
N VAL A 211 -21.50 11.00 -11.11
CA VAL A 211 -20.36 10.42 -10.40
C VAL A 211 -20.75 9.05 -9.84
N GLU A 212 -19.86 8.06 -9.93
CA GLU A 212 -20.00 6.78 -9.24
C GLU A 212 -19.83 6.98 -7.72
N HIS A 213 -20.89 7.47 -7.07
CA HIS A 213 -20.88 7.89 -5.67
C HIS A 213 -20.45 6.80 -4.69
N GLU A 214 -20.78 5.53 -4.99
CA GLU A 214 -20.39 4.40 -4.14
C GLU A 214 -18.88 4.14 -4.20
N LEU A 215 -18.33 4.00 -5.40
CA LEU A 215 -16.89 3.79 -5.61
C LEU A 215 -16.06 4.99 -5.09
N LEU A 216 -16.55 6.22 -5.29
CA LEU A 216 -15.91 7.41 -4.74
C LEU A 216 -15.89 7.37 -3.19
N SER A 217 -17.02 7.01 -2.57
CA SER A 217 -17.10 6.91 -1.10
C SER A 217 -16.18 5.81 -0.55
N GLU A 218 -16.04 4.69 -1.27
CA GLU A 218 -15.12 3.62 -0.92
C GLU A 218 -13.67 4.11 -0.98
N ALA A 219 -13.30 4.77 -2.07
CA ALA A 219 -11.96 5.36 -2.22
C ALA A 219 -11.65 6.39 -1.13
N GLU A 220 -12.57 7.32 -0.84
CA GLU A 220 -12.40 8.31 0.23
C GLU A 220 -12.16 7.63 1.59
N THR A 221 -12.92 6.58 1.89
CA THR A 221 -12.79 5.81 3.14
C THR A 221 -11.44 5.09 3.20
N ALA A 222 -11.03 4.44 2.12
CA ALA A 222 -9.78 3.70 2.06
C ALA A 222 -8.56 4.62 2.19
N TRP A 223 -8.55 5.75 1.49
CA TRP A 223 -7.48 6.76 1.59
C TRP A 223 -7.39 7.38 2.99
N ALA A 224 -8.53 7.70 3.61
CA ALA A 224 -8.58 8.18 4.99
C ALA A 224 -8.06 7.12 5.99
N GLN A 225 -8.42 5.86 5.80
CA GLN A 225 -7.95 4.75 6.64
C GLN A 225 -6.44 4.54 6.51
N ARG A 226 -5.88 4.69 5.32
CA ARG A 226 -4.44 4.64 5.08
C ARG A 226 -3.73 5.78 5.82
N GLU A 227 -4.18 7.02 5.66
CA GLU A 227 -3.58 8.17 6.37
C GLU A 227 -3.68 8.01 7.89
N TRP A 228 -4.81 7.52 8.40
CA TRP A 228 -4.99 7.19 9.81
C TRP A 228 -3.96 6.15 10.29
N SER A 229 -3.75 5.08 9.51
CA SER A 229 -2.78 4.04 9.82
C SER A 229 -1.34 4.56 9.80
N ILE A 230 -1.02 5.44 8.86
CA ILE A 230 0.27 6.14 8.79
C ILE A 230 0.49 6.98 10.06
N GLN A 231 -0.48 7.82 10.42
CA GLN A 231 -0.37 8.73 11.55
C GLN A 231 -0.35 8.02 12.91
N HIS A 232 -1.17 6.98 13.07
CA HIS A 232 -1.48 6.39 14.38
C HIS A 232 -0.90 4.99 14.60
N VAL A 233 -0.42 4.33 13.55
CA VAL A 233 0.26 3.03 13.67
C VAL A 233 1.72 3.15 13.26
N LEU A 234 2.00 3.63 12.04
CA LEU A 234 3.37 3.70 11.52
C LEU A 234 4.24 4.64 12.35
N PHE A 235 3.89 5.93 12.45
CA PHE A 235 4.76 6.89 13.15
C PHE A 235 4.96 6.57 14.64
N PRO A 236 3.94 6.16 15.41
CA PRO A 236 4.14 5.68 16.78
C PRO A 236 5.08 4.47 16.84
N SER A 237 4.92 3.49 15.96
CA SER A 237 5.81 2.33 15.87
C SER A 237 7.24 2.73 15.51
N MET A 238 7.41 3.70 14.60
CA MET A 238 8.72 4.19 14.21
C MET A 238 9.47 4.83 15.38
N ARG A 239 8.78 5.62 16.21
CA ARG A 239 9.39 6.25 17.40
C ARG A 239 9.95 5.22 18.38
N LEU A 240 9.31 4.05 18.48
CA LEU A 240 9.67 3.00 19.42
C LEU A 240 10.73 2.05 18.86
N PHE A 241 10.56 1.61 17.62
CA PHE A 241 11.30 0.45 17.10
C PHE A 241 12.24 0.76 15.94
N PHE A 242 12.00 1.83 15.19
CA PHE A 242 12.74 2.06 13.94
C PHE A 242 14.19 2.47 14.19
N LYS A 243 15.09 1.82 13.45
CA LYS A 243 16.51 2.17 13.38
C LYS A 243 16.85 2.58 11.95
N PRO A 244 16.72 3.87 11.58
CA PRO A 244 16.91 4.30 10.20
C PRO A 244 18.34 4.02 9.73
N PRO A 245 18.51 3.30 8.59
CA PRO A 245 19.80 3.16 7.92
C PRO A 245 20.39 4.52 7.53
N VAL A 246 21.72 4.59 7.46
CA VAL A 246 22.42 5.84 7.08
C VAL A 246 22.11 6.25 5.64
N SER A 247 21.87 5.28 4.75
CA SER A 247 21.52 5.49 3.34
C SER A 247 20.25 6.34 3.15
N MET A 248 19.29 6.25 4.08
CA MET A 248 18.03 7.01 4.02
C MET A 248 18.22 8.53 4.09
N ALA A 249 19.37 9.00 4.57
CA ALA A 249 19.71 10.42 4.57
C ALA A 249 20.05 10.96 3.18
N THR A 250 20.35 10.07 2.23
CA THR A 250 20.91 10.40 0.93
C THR A 250 20.14 9.82 -0.25
N ASP A 251 19.28 8.83 -0.03
CA ASP A 251 18.52 8.14 -1.09
C ASP A 251 17.17 8.79 -1.44
N GLY A 252 16.84 9.92 -0.81
CA GLY A 252 15.57 10.62 -1.01
C GLY A 252 14.42 10.14 -0.12
N THR A 253 14.63 9.13 0.73
CA THR A 253 13.63 8.67 1.71
C THR A 253 13.32 9.73 2.75
N PHE A 254 14.32 10.50 3.19
CA PHE A 254 14.14 11.54 4.19
C PHE A 254 14.87 12.83 3.78
N VAL A 255 14.10 13.77 3.23
CA VAL A 255 14.65 15.01 2.66
C VAL A 255 14.25 16.18 3.54
N GLN A 256 15.24 16.98 3.95
CA GLN A 256 14.93 18.26 4.59
C GLN A 256 14.42 19.24 3.52
N TYR A 257 13.15 19.62 3.62
CA TYR A 257 12.50 20.49 2.64
C TYR A 257 12.73 21.97 2.97
N ILE A 258 12.46 22.39 4.22
CA ILE A 258 12.60 23.80 4.64
C ILE A 258 13.23 23.88 6.02
N LYS A 259 14.15 24.84 6.21
CA LYS A 259 14.61 25.30 7.53
C LYS A 259 13.95 26.65 7.83
N THR A 260 12.84 26.64 8.54
CA THR A 260 12.14 27.87 8.89
C THR A 260 12.89 28.56 10.04
N ARG A 261 13.23 29.85 9.89
CA ARG A 261 13.62 30.73 11.03
C ARG A 261 12.39 31.26 11.79
N VAL A 262 11.22 30.71 11.50
CA VAL A 262 9.93 31.34 11.75
C VAL A 262 9.17 30.53 12.80
N SER A 263 8.58 31.24 13.76
CA SER A 263 7.87 30.69 14.92
C SER A 263 6.77 29.70 14.51
N GLN A 264 6.58 28.68 15.36
CA GLN A 264 5.64 27.56 15.24
C GLN A 264 4.23 27.95 14.74
N LEU A 265 3.74 29.15 15.11
CA LEU A 265 2.47 29.73 14.70
C LEU A 265 2.30 29.93 13.17
N LEU A 266 3.38 30.21 12.44
CA LEU A 266 3.31 30.44 10.99
C LEU A 266 3.27 29.13 10.19
N ILE A 267 3.79 28.03 10.74
CA ILE A 267 3.67 26.71 10.12
C ILE A 267 2.22 26.22 10.23
N GLU A 268 1.59 26.36 11.40
CA GLU A 268 0.15 26.09 11.57
C GLU A 268 -0.71 26.95 10.63
N SER A 269 -0.35 28.22 10.44
CA SER A 269 -1.04 29.13 9.52
C SER A 269 -0.91 28.72 8.05
N LEU A 270 0.27 28.24 7.62
CA LEU A 270 0.51 27.80 6.24
C LEU A 270 -0.16 26.43 5.94
N LEU A 271 -0.24 25.54 6.93
CA LEU A 271 -0.98 24.28 6.82
C LEU A 271 -2.50 24.50 6.77
N TYR A 272 -3.02 25.46 7.54
CA TYR A 272 -4.42 25.87 7.45
C TYR A 272 -4.80 26.49 6.10
N LEU A 273 -3.84 27.08 5.39
CA LEU A 273 -4.04 27.67 4.06
C LEU A 273 -3.94 26.64 2.91
N SER A 274 -3.47 25.42 3.18
CA SER A 274 -3.30 24.36 2.17
C SER A 274 -4.32 23.23 2.26
N LEU A 275 -5.17 23.20 3.29
CA LEU A 275 -6.35 22.34 3.34
C LEU A 275 -7.46 22.92 2.42
N PRO A 276 -8.06 22.11 1.51
CA PRO A 276 -9.23 22.55 0.78
C PRO A 276 -10.36 22.82 1.78
N LEU A 277 -10.95 24.01 1.70
CA LEU A 277 -12.13 24.41 2.46
C LEU A 277 -13.32 23.50 2.09
N SER A 278 -13.40 22.34 2.74
CA SER A 278 -14.62 21.53 2.78
C SER A 278 -15.72 22.37 3.44
N GLY A 279 -16.84 22.51 2.72
CA GLY A 279 -17.79 23.58 2.87
C GLY A 279 -18.55 23.59 4.20
N TYR A 280 -18.44 24.72 4.90
CA TYR A 280 -19.39 25.14 5.93
C TYR A 280 -20.77 25.41 5.29
N ARG A 281 -21.63 24.39 5.16
CA ARG A 281 -23.06 24.60 4.91
C ARG A 281 -23.76 24.94 6.22
N GLY A 282 -24.01 26.23 6.43
CA GLY A 282 -24.79 26.75 7.53
C GLY A 282 -26.18 26.11 7.62
N ARG A 283 -26.51 25.56 8.79
CA ARG A 283 -27.89 25.25 9.17
C ARG A 283 -28.67 26.54 9.33
N HIS A 284 -29.46 26.91 8.32
CA HIS A 284 -30.56 27.84 8.49
C HIS A 284 -31.64 27.16 9.35
N LYS A 285 -31.78 27.63 10.60
CA LYS A 285 -32.99 27.44 11.41
C LYS A 285 -34.18 28.04 10.65
N LYS A 286 -35.15 27.21 10.26
CA LYS A 286 -36.52 27.67 10.01
C LYS A 286 -37.27 27.70 11.35
N ARG A 287 -37.86 28.87 11.63
CA ARG A 287 -38.98 29.02 12.56
C ARG A 287 -40.23 28.38 11.97
#